data_AF-W2TYE2-F1
#
_entry.id   AF-W2TYE2-F1
#
_cell.length_a   1.000
_cell.length_b   1.000
_cell.length_c   1.000
_cell.angle_alpha   90.00
_cell.angle_beta   90.00
_cell.angle_gamma   90.00
#
_symmetry.space_group_name_H-M   'P 1'
#
loop_
_entity.id
_entity.type
_entity.pdbx_description
1 polymer ?
#
loop_
_entity_poly.entity_id
_entity_poly.type
_entity_poly.pdbx_seq_one_letter_code
_entity_poly.pdbx_strand_id
1 'polypeptide(L)'
;MYQLSPISLRPDVRASRSQHGPFQNKISKLVEKLSNEREIVDLENVTGKMLFNSMDTFFSYGLLSGDKVYWRFVSEFLPKTQQNLLRAEWGDIDNRRLSIAWLKDAFNKGTLHFQMLAFRNN
;
A
#
# COMPACT_ATOMS: atom_id res chain seq x y z
N MET A 1 -22.57 -23.14 -36.31
CA MET A 1 -22.90 -22.40 -35.09
C MET A 1 -21.67 -22.49 -34.19
N TYR A 2 -20.85 -21.45 -34.10
CA TYR A 2 -19.63 -21.49 -33.28
C TYR A 2 -20.01 -21.21 -31.83
N GLN A 3 -19.83 -22.20 -30.97
CA GLN A 3 -19.98 -22.06 -29.52
C GLN A 3 -18.72 -21.36 -29.00
N LEU A 4 -18.82 -20.05 -28.77
CA LEU A 4 -17.78 -19.30 -28.09
C LEU A 4 -17.83 -19.69 -26.61
N SER A 5 -16.94 -20.61 -26.22
CA SER A 5 -16.62 -20.84 -24.81
C SER A 5 -16.28 -19.49 -24.16
N PRO A 6 -16.76 -19.17 -22.95
CA PRO A 6 -16.37 -17.94 -22.29
C PRO A 6 -14.86 -17.98 -22.07
N ILE A 7 -14.12 -17.15 -22.80
CA ILE A 7 -12.71 -16.90 -22.50
C ILE A 7 -12.73 -16.22 -21.14
N SER A 8 -12.44 -16.98 -20.09
CA SER A 8 -12.13 -16.43 -18.78
C SER A 8 -10.86 -15.61 -18.92
N LEU A 9 -10.99 -14.33 -19.26
CA LEU A 9 -9.94 -13.33 -19.16
C LEU A 9 -9.65 -13.09 -17.68
N ARG A 10 -9.12 -14.11 -17.00
CA ARG A 10 -8.53 -13.90 -15.68
C ARG A 10 -7.28 -13.04 -15.93
N PRO A 11 -7.22 -11.82 -15.39
CA PRO A 11 -6.01 -11.01 -15.50
C PRO A 11 -4.84 -11.83 -14.97
N ASP A 12 -3.72 -11.79 -15.68
CA ASP A 12 -2.51 -12.50 -15.30
C ASP A 12 -2.08 -12.04 -13.89
N VAL A 13 -2.21 -12.94 -12.92
CA VAL A 13 -1.92 -12.64 -11.53
C VAL A 13 -0.41 -12.60 -11.37
N ARG A 14 0.16 -11.41 -11.43
CA ARG A 14 1.60 -11.16 -11.20
C ARG A 14 1.95 -11.19 -9.71
N ALA A 15 1.32 -12.09 -8.95
CA ALA A 15 1.60 -12.32 -7.54
C ALA A 15 1.85 -13.80 -7.27
N SER A 16 2.88 -14.06 -6.47
CA SER A 16 3.34 -15.38 -6.07
C SER A 16 3.58 -15.38 -4.57
N ARG A 17 3.08 -16.43 -3.90
CA ARG A 17 3.29 -16.65 -2.47
C ARG A 17 4.78 -16.70 -2.10
N SER A 18 5.65 -17.06 -3.04
CA SER A 18 7.09 -17.08 -2.80
C SER A 18 7.68 -15.70 -2.50
N GLN A 19 6.99 -14.61 -2.88
CA GLN A 19 7.44 -13.25 -2.58
C GLN A 19 7.00 -12.74 -1.20
N HIS A 20 6.08 -13.44 -0.51
CA HIS A 20 5.60 -13.00 0.81
C HIS A 20 6.73 -12.99 1.85
N GLY A 21 7.52 -14.07 1.93
CA GLY A 21 8.67 -14.17 2.83
C GLY A 21 9.74 -13.09 2.56
N PRO A 22 10.16 -12.87 1.30
CA PRO A 22 11.03 -11.76 0.93
C PRO A 22 10.52 -10.37 1.35
N PHE A 23 9.23 -10.07 1.13
CA PHE A 23 8.65 -8.80 1.59
C PHE A 23 8.72 -8.66 3.11
N GLN A 24 8.24 -9.67 3.84
CA GLN A 24 8.26 -9.69 5.30
C GLN A 24 9.68 -9.50 5.83
N ASN A 25 10.64 -10.29 5.35
CA ASN A 25 12.03 -10.21 5.79
C ASN A 25 12.65 -8.83 5.53
N LYS A 26 12.37 -8.23 4.37
CA LYS A 26 12.89 -6.90 4.02
C LYS A 26 12.29 -5.81 4.91
N ILE A 27 10.96 -5.82 5.09
CA ILE A 27 10.25 -4.84 5.90
C ILE A 27 10.69 -4.96 7.37
N SER A 28 10.73 -6.17 7.92
CA SER A 28 11.15 -6.39 9.32
C SER A 28 12.55 -5.86 9.59
N LYS A 29 13.52 -6.14 8.70
CA LYS A 29 14.90 -5.61 8.83
C LYS A 29 14.97 -4.09 8.78
N LEU A 30 14.13 -3.45 7.97
CA LEU A 30 14.09 -1.99 7.87
C LEU A 30 13.45 -1.36 9.10
N VAL A 31 12.37 -1.96 9.61
CA VAL A 31 11.73 -1.54 10.87
C VAL A 31 12.71 -1.68 12.03
N GLU A 32 13.37 -2.83 12.18
CA GLU A 32 14.35 -3.05 13.26
C GLU A 32 15.48 -2.02 13.29
N LYS A 33 15.98 -1.62 12.11
CA LYS A 33 16.98 -0.55 11.99
C LYS A 33 16.44 0.79 12.47
N LEU A 34 15.21 1.13 12.08
CA LEU A 34 14.57 2.40 12.41
C LEU A 34 14.08 2.46 13.86
N SER A 35 13.78 1.32 14.49
CA SER A 35 13.36 1.26 15.89
C SER A 35 14.43 1.77 16.87
N ASN A 36 15.70 1.77 16.45
CA ASN A 36 16.80 2.30 17.23
C ASN A 36 17.10 3.77 16.92
N GLU A 37 16.44 4.35 15.92
CA GLU A 37 16.61 5.74 15.52
C GLU A 37 15.99 6.66 16.57
N ARG A 38 16.73 7.70 16.95
CA ARG A 38 16.27 8.69 17.95
C ARG A 38 15.79 9.98 17.31
N GLU A 39 16.14 10.19 16.06
CA GLU A 39 15.71 11.34 15.26
C GLU A 39 14.44 11.03 14.45
N ILE A 40 13.81 12.09 13.94
CA ILE A 40 12.64 11.95 13.07
C ILE A 40 13.07 11.24 11.79
N VAL A 41 12.41 10.13 11.47
CA VAL A 41 12.64 9.37 10.25
C VAL A 41 11.83 10.01 9.13
N ASP A 42 12.46 10.84 8.33
CA ASP A 42 11.85 11.49 7.17
C ASP A 42 12.35 10.88 5.83
N LEU A 43 12.13 11.60 4.73
CA LEU A 43 12.54 11.17 3.39
C LEU A 43 14.04 11.36 3.10
N GLU A 44 14.75 12.11 3.95
CA GLU A 44 16.21 12.27 3.89
C GLU A 44 16.90 11.08 4.56
N ASN A 45 16.26 10.48 5.58
CA ASN A 45 16.71 9.20 6.13
C ASN A 45 16.62 8.08 5.07
N VAL A 46 17.79 7.57 4.66
CA VAL A 46 17.92 6.53 3.63
C VAL A 46 17.11 5.27 3.99
N THR A 47 17.13 4.86 5.26
CA THR A 47 16.41 3.68 5.73
C THR A 47 14.90 3.94 5.74
N GLY A 48 14.48 5.13 6.15
CA GLY A 48 13.07 5.58 6.08
C GLY A 48 12.53 5.53 4.66
N LYS A 49 13.27 6.12 3.71
CA LYS A 49 12.94 6.06 2.28
C LYS A 49 12.88 4.64 1.74
N MET A 50 13.80 3.76 2.14
CA MET A 50 13.78 2.34 1.76
C MET A 50 12.57 1.60 2.32
N LEU A 51 12.17 1.87 3.57
CA LEU A 51 10.97 1.31 4.18
C LEU A 51 9.72 1.75 3.44
N PHE A 52 9.58 3.05 3.20
CA PHE A 52 8.45 3.61 2.46
C PHE A 52 8.31 2.97 1.07
N ASN A 53 9.40 2.91 0.30
CA ASN A 53 9.40 2.29 -1.03
C ASN A 53 9.08 0.78 -0.99
N SER A 54 9.52 0.09 0.05
CA SER A 54 9.22 -1.34 0.23
C SER A 54 7.75 -1.57 0.55
N MET A 55 7.14 -0.70 1.36
CA MET A 55 5.70 -0.73 1.63
C MET A 55 4.87 -0.36 0.40
N ASP A 56 5.26 0.67 -0.36
CA ASP A 56 4.59 1.03 -1.63
C ASP A 56 4.61 -0.14 -2.61
N THR A 57 5.74 -0.86 -2.67
CA THR A 57 5.88 -2.07 -3.50
C THR A 57 4.98 -3.18 -2.98
N PHE A 58 4.97 -3.43 -1.68
CA PHE A 58 4.12 -4.44 -1.04
C PHE A 58 2.63 -4.18 -1.31
N PHE A 59 2.14 -2.96 -1.10
CA PHE A 59 0.73 -2.63 -1.36
C PHE A 59 0.36 -2.68 -2.84
N SER A 60 1.31 -2.45 -3.73
CA SER A 60 1.09 -2.65 -5.17
C SER A 60 1.17 -4.10 -5.61
N TYR A 61 1.70 -4.99 -4.77
CA TYR A 61 1.94 -6.38 -5.11
C TYR A 61 0.61 -7.14 -5.21
N GLY A 62 0.35 -7.74 -6.37
CA GLY A 62 -0.90 -8.47 -6.62
C GLY A 62 -2.09 -7.61 -7.02
N LEU A 63 -1.92 -6.30 -7.22
CA LEU A 63 -2.92 -5.50 -7.92
C LEU A 63 -3.06 -5.98 -9.37
N LEU A 64 -4.28 -6.29 -9.79
CA LEU A 64 -4.58 -6.82 -11.12
C LEU A 64 -4.19 -5.86 -12.25
N SER A 65 -4.30 -4.55 -12.00
CA SER A 65 -3.97 -3.49 -12.95
C SER A 65 -2.47 -3.20 -13.06
N GLY A 66 -1.65 -3.64 -12.09
CA GLY A 66 -0.23 -3.34 -12.03
C GLY A 66 0.13 -1.85 -11.87
N ASP A 67 -0.84 -0.97 -11.65
CA ASP A 67 -0.71 0.51 -11.71
C ASP A 67 -0.27 1.16 -10.37
N LYS A 68 0.14 0.38 -9.36
CA LYS A 68 0.41 0.86 -7.97
C LYS A 68 -0.73 1.71 -7.37
N VAL A 69 -1.95 1.56 -7.91
CA VAL A 69 -3.13 2.30 -7.45
C VAL A 69 -3.90 1.48 -6.41
N TYR A 70 -3.27 1.24 -5.26
CA TYR A 70 -3.92 0.56 -4.14
C TYR A 70 -4.96 1.43 -3.42
N TRP A 71 -5.04 2.73 -3.69
CA TRP A 71 -6.09 3.61 -3.16
C TRP A 71 -7.51 3.09 -3.45
N ARG A 72 -7.73 2.52 -4.64
CA ARG A 72 -9.04 1.93 -5.00
C ARG A 72 -9.48 0.92 -3.95
N PHE A 73 -8.58 0.01 -3.59
CA PHE A 73 -8.80 -0.99 -2.55
C PHE A 73 -8.88 -0.36 -1.16
N VAL A 74 -7.87 0.40 -0.74
CA VAL A 74 -7.79 1.00 0.60
C VAL A 74 -9.03 1.83 0.93
N SER A 75 -9.53 2.61 -0.04
CA SER A 75 -10.67 3.49 0.14
C SER A 75 -11.98 2.75 0.45
N GLU A 76 -12.09 1.46 0.13
CA GLU A 76 -13.27 0.65 0.47
C GLU A 76 -13.38 0.40 1.98
N PHE A 77 -12.25 0.44 2.69
CA PHE A 77 -12.16 0.15 4.12
C PHE A 77 -12.02 1.42 4.98
N LEU A 78 -11.96 2.60 4.36
CA LEU A 78 -11.88 3.88 5.05
C LEU A 78 -13.24 4.58 5.12
N PRO A 79 -13.64 5.15 6.27
CA PRO A 79 -14.81 6.02 6.34
C PRO A 79 -14.75 7.17 5.33
N LYS A 80 -15.90 7.56 4.76
CA LYS A 80 -15.97 8.68 3.79
C LYS A 80 -15.38 9.98 4.32
N THR A 81 -15.54 10.25 5.62
CA THR A 81 -14.91 11.39 6.29
C THR A 81 -13.39 11.37 6.18
N GLN A 82 -12.75 10.20 6.40
CA GLN A 82 -11.29 10.06 6.27
C GLN A 82 -10.84 10.19 4.81
N GLN A 83 -11.61 9.65 3.87
CA GLN A 83 -11.32 9.83 2.43
C GLN A 83 -11.36 11.31 2.03
N ASN A 84 -12.34 12.06 2.51
CA ASN A 84 -12.49 13.49 2.22
C ASN A 84 -11.40 14.33 2.89
N LEU A 85 -11.04 14.02 4.14
CA LEU A 85 -9.94 14.68 4.83
C LEU A 85 -8.61 14.49 4.09
N LEU A 86 -8.30 13.26 3.66
CA LEU A 86 -7.08 13.00 2.91
C LEU A 86 -7.05 13.77 1.59
N ARG A 87 -8.17 13.84 0.85
CA ARG A 87 -8.28 14.66 -0.36
C ARG A 87 -8.14 16.16 -0.08
N ALA A 88 -8.69 16.65 1.03
CA ALA A 88 -8.58 18.06 1.40
C ALA A 88 -7.13 18.43 1.77
N GLU A 89 -6.45 17.58 2.53
CA GLU A 89 -5.05 17.79 2.97
C GLU A 89 -4.06 17.72 1.80
N TRP A 90 -4.30 16.84 0.82
CA TRP A 90 -3.36 16.56 -0.26
C TRP A 90 -3.79 17.12 -1.64
N GLY A 91 -4.97 17.73 -1.73
CA GLY A 91 -5.53 18.36 -2.93
C GLY A 91 -6.38 17.42 -3.82
N ASP A 92 -6.83 17.93 -4.98
CA ASP A 92 -7.46 17.11 -6.01
C ASP A 92 -6.37 16.36 -6.79
N ILE A 93 -6.12 15.13 -6.35
CA ILE A 93 -5.02 14.30 -6.80
C ILE A 93 -5.52 12.97 -7.36
N ASP A 94 -4.83 12.47 -8.40
CA ASP A 94 -5.12 11.17 -9.00
C ASP A 94 -5.02 10.02 -7.97
N ASN A 95 -5.61 8.87 -8.29
CA ASN A 95 -5.64 7.73 -7.36
C ASN A 95 -4.25 7.21 -7.00
N ARG A 96 -3.23 7.39 -7.85
CA ARG A 96 -1.85 6.96 -7.53
C ARG A 96 -1.25 7.85 -6.45
N ARG A 97 -1.45 9.17 -6.56
CA ARG A 97 -1.06 10.13 -5.53
C ARG A 97 -1.83 9.91 -4.24
N LEU A 98 -3.11 9.55 -4.30
CA LEU A 98 -3.89 9.18 -3.11
C LEU A 98 -3.35 7.90 -2.43
N SER A 99 -2.88 6.91 -3.20
CA SER A 99 -2.19 5.74 -2.63
C SER A 99 -0.99 6.15 -1.78
N ILE A 100 -0.14 7.04 -2.34
CA ILE A 100 1.06 7.55 -1.66
C ILE A 100 0.70 8.44 -0.46
N ALA A 101 -0.28 9.33 -0.62
CA ALA A 101 -0.75 10.23 0.42
C ALA A 101 -1.25 9.44 1.63
N TRP A 102 -2.09 8.42 1.39
CA TRP A 102 -2.57 7.54 2.45
C TRP A 102 -1.42 6.81 3.16
N LEU A 103 -0.46 6.25 2.41
CA LEU A 103 0.67 5.53 3.01
C LEU A 103 1.53 6.46 3.87
N LYS A 104 1.80 7.69 3.40
CA LYS A 104 2.52 8.71 4.15
C LYS A 104 1.75 9.12 5.41
N ASP A 105 0.45 9.38 5.29
CA ASP A 105 -0.40 9.77 6.40
C ASP A 105 -0.42 8.69 7.49
N ALA A 106 -0.58 7.42 7.08
CA ALA A 106 -0.58 6.28 7.97
C ALA A 106 0.75 6.06 8.70
N PHE A 107 1.87 6.35 8.03
CA PHE A 107 3.20 6.35 8.64
C PHE A 107 3.34 7.48 9.66
N ASN A 108 3.02 8.71 9.27
CA ASN A 108 3.18 9.90 10.11
C ASN A 108 2.32 9.84 11.37
N LYS A 109 1.10 9.30 11.27
CA LYS A 109 0.17 9.15 12.39
C LYS A 109 0.36 7.85 13.17
N GLY A 110 1.24 6.95 12.72
CA GLY A 110 1.42 5.62 13.33
C GLY A 110 0.19 4.72 13.25
N THR A 111 -0.74 4.98 12.30
CA THR A 111 -2.04 4.30 12.23
C THR A 111 -2.05 3.08 11.31
N LEU A 112 -0.96 2.80 10.61
CA LEU A 112 -0.91 1.74 9.59
C LEU A 112 -1.29 0.36 10.15
N HIS A 113 -0.87 0.03 11.37
CA HIS A 113 -1.23 -1.24 12.01
C HIS A 113 -2.75 -1.41 12.14
N PHE A 114 -3.44 -0.37 12.62
CA PHE A 114 -4.90 -0.40 12.80
C PHE A 114 -5.64 -0.49 11.47
N GLN A 115 -5.15 0.19 10.43
CA GLN A 115 -5.72 0.11 9.08
C GLN A 115 -5.57 -1.30 8.50
N MET A 116 -4.43 -1.96 8.72
CA MET A 116 -4.22 -3.34 8.29
C MET A 116 -5.15 -4.33 9.01
N LEU A 117 -5.44 -4.11 10.30
CA LEU A 117 -6.42 -4.93 11.03
C LEU A 117 -7.82 -4.79 10.42
N ALA A 118 -8.22 -3.59 10.01
CA ALA A 118 -9.50 -3.36 9.36
C ALA A 118 -9.62 -4.09 8.02
N PHE A 119 -8.53 -4.24 7.26
CA PHE A 119 -8.54 -5.00 6.00
C PHE A 119 -8.71 -6.50 6.20
N ARG A 120 -8.30 -7.04 7.35
CA ARG A 120 -8.38 -8.47 7.65
C ARG A 120 -9.76 -8.89 8.20
N ASN A 121 -10.41 -7.98 8.93
CA ASN A 121 -11.61 -8.28 9.71
C ASN A 121 -12.93 -7.95 9.00
N ASN A 122 -12.87 -7.46 7.76
CA ASN A 122 -14.01 -7.28 6.86
C ASN A 122 -14.02 -8.39 5.81
#